data_AF-A0A6P0SUC2-F1
#
_entry.id   AF-A0A6P0SUC2-F1
#
_cell.length_a   1.000
_cell.length_b   1.000
_cell.length_c   1.000
_cell.angle_alpha   90.00
_cell.angle_beta   90.00
_cell.angle_gamma   90.00
#
_symmetry.space_group_name_H-M   'P 1'
#
loop_
_entity.id
_entity.type
_entity.pdbx_description
1 polymer ?
#
loop_
_entity_poly.entity_id
_entity_poly.type
_entity_poly.pdbx_seq_one_letter_code
_entity_poly.pdbx_strand_id
1 'polypeptide(L)'
;KLTRVVRAYPDQAEFPLIQDPYLIGTAIANDETVFILEFSIDSHSSSRVRIAQLGLTYDIPGQNRRGELPPQNLVVQFVAGQSGAAQVDPEVMGYVQQCNISQLVTQATRVADSNPEEAGKLLDTARRMTVRIGNQAMLDSLNQAQDELRKTRKISSGTRKTIKMGSKGKTIKMSGDINTELSEEQIRNLSGT
;
A
#
# COMPACT_ATOMS: atom_id res chain seq x y z
N LYS A 1 11.55 -2.31 16.56
CA LYS A 1 11.20 -0.87 16.52
C LYS A 1 10.18 -0.61 15.40
N LEU A 2 9.16 0.22 15.65
CA LEU A 2 8.25 0.70 14.59
C LEU A 2 9.02 1.61 13.62
N THR A 3 8.95 1.32 12.32
CA THR A 3 9.69 2.03 11.27
C THR A 3 8.78 2.79 10.33
N ARG A 4 7.52 2.38 10.17
CA ARG A 4 6.57 3.03 9.26
C ARG A 4 5.13 2.84 9.72
N VAL A 5 4.32 3.89 9.52
CA VAL A 5 2.87 3.87 9.68
C VAL A 5 2.27 4.47 8.42
N VAL A 6 1.45 3.69 7.72
CA VAL A 6 0.79 4.14 6.49
C VAL A 6 -0.68 3.73 6.53
N ARG A 7 -1.59 4.67 6.24
CA ARG A 7 -2.97 4.34 5.89
C ARG A 7 -2.93 3.75 4.49
N ALA A 8 -3.47 2.54 4.31
CA ALA A 8 -3.51 1.83 3.03
C ALA A 8 -4.89 1.87 2.37
N TYR A 9 -5.94 2.20 3.14
CA TYR A 9 -7.31 2.35 2.69
C TYR A 9 -8.05 3.33 3.62
N PRO A 10 -8.95 4.19 3.10
CA PRO A 10 -9.44 4.31 1.71
C PRO A 10 -8.60 5.22 0.83
N ASP A 11 -7.58 5.86 1.41
CA ASP A 11 -6.56 6.59 0.69
C ASP A 11 -5.21 6.35 1.34
N GLN A 12 -4.15 6.51 0.56
CA GLN A 12 -2.81 6.28 1.02
C GLN A 12 -2.17 7.55 1.59
N ALA A 13 -1.86 7.49 2.88
CA ALA A 13 -1.14 8.53 3.60
C ALA A 13 -0.11 7.92 4.53
N GLU A 14 1.14 8.39 4.47
CA GLU A 14 2.20 7.97 5.37
C GLU A 14 2.37 8.99 6.49
N PHE A 15 2.51 8.52 7.72
CA PHE A 15 2.54 9.36 8.91
C PHE A 15 3.94 9.40 9.52
N PRO A 16 4.41 10.60 9.90
CA PRO A 16 5.76 10.75 10.44
C PRO A 16 5.84 10.23 11.88
N LEU A 17 6.91 9.51 12.20
CA LEU A 17 7.16 8.94 13.54
C LEU A 17 8.00 9.89 14.39
N ILE A 18 7.47 11.08 14.69
CA ILE A 18 8.19 12.15 15.39
C ILE A 18 8.05 12.02 16.91
N GLN A 19 6.82 11.92 17.41
CA GLN A 19 6.53 11.90 18.83
C GLN A 19 5.27 11.07 19.10
N ASP A 20 5.32 10.26 20.16
CA ASP A 20 4.16 9.52 20.64
C ASP A 20 3.18 10.45 21.40
N PRO A 21 1.85 10.33 21.19
CA PRO A 21 1.18 9.43 20.27
C PRO A 21 1.25 9.91 18.80
N TYR A 22 1.39 8.98 17.85
CA TYR A 22 1.39 9.31 16.42
C TYR A 22 -0.01 9.74 15.95
N LEU A 23 -0.10 10.93 15.35
CA LEU A 23 -1.33 11.45 14.78
C LEU A 23 -1.58 10.81 13.40
N ILE A 24 -2.48 9.83 13.35
CA ILE A 24 -2.81 9.05 12.14
C ILE A 24 -4.04 9.55 11.37
N GLY A 25 -4.52 10.73 11.71
CA GLY A 25 -5.61 11.42 11.01
C GLY A 25 -7.01 10.86 11.28
N THR A 26 -7.91 11.10 10.34
CA THR A 26 -9.35 10.80 10.46
C THR A 26 -9.67 9.42 9.87
N ALA A 27 -10.58 8.69 10.53
CA ALA A 27 -11.22 7.49 9.99
C ALA A 27 -12.54 7.85 9.29
N ILE A 28 -12.88 7.13 8.21
CA ILE A 28 -14.11 7.38 7.46
C ILE A 28 -15.31 6.77 8.21
N ALA A 29 -16.40 7.52 8.31
CA ALA A 29 -17.64 7.03 8.91
C ALA A 29 -18.28 5.96 8.02
N ASN A 30 -18.74 4.86 8.64
CA ASN A 30 -19.40 3.74 7.98
C ASN A 30 -18.55 2.97 6.95
N ASP A 31 -17.23 3.09 7.04
CA ASP A 31 -16.30 2.29 6.26
C ASP A 31 -15.07 1.92 7.10
N GLU A 32 -14.27 1.01 6.60
CA GLU A 32 -13.01 0.60 7.23
C GLU A 32 -11.92 1.62 6.93
N THR A 33 -10.98 1.76 7.87
CA THR A 33 -9.74 2.49 7.65
C THR A 33 -8.59 1.55 8.02
N VAL A 34 -7.80 1.16 7.03
CA VAL A 34 -6.75 0.15 7.20
C VAL A 34 -5.40 0.83 7.30
N PHE A 35 -4.65 0.50 8.34
CA PHE A 35 -3.28 0.95 8.56
C PHE A 35 -2.31 -0.22 8.48
N ILE A 36 -1.19 -0.01 7.79
CA ILE A 36 -0.05 -0.92 7.81
C ILE A 36 1.01 -0.33 8.73
N LEU A 37 1.42 -1.15 9.70
CA LEU A 37 2.48 -0.85 10.66
C LEU A 37 3.68 -1.74 10.32
N GLU A 38 4.82 -1.14 10.00
CA GLU A 38 6.04 -1.90 9.74
C GLU A 38 6.97 -1.85 10.95
N PHE A 39 7.45 -3.01 11.36
CA PHE A 39 8.38 -3.16 12.47
C PHE A 39 9.67 -3.79 11.96
N SER A 40 10.80 -3.20 12.32
CA SER A 40 12.11 -3.85 12.25
C SER A 40 12.34 -4.63 13.54
N ILE A 41 12.63 -5.91 13.43
CA ILE A 41 12.79 -6.83 14.56
C ILE A 41 14.09 -7.60 14.37
N ASP A 42 14.92 -7.63 15.40
CA ASP A 42 16.16 -8.41 15.36
C ASP A 42 15.85 -9.92 15.35
N SER A 43 16.76 -10.71 14.79
CA SER A 43 16.63 -12.16 14.85
C SER A 43 16.80 -12.65 16.28
N HIS A 44 15.94 -13.58 16.69
CA HIS A 44 15.99 -14.21 18.00
C HIS A 44 16.01 -15.73 17.83
N SER A 45 16.55 -16.44 18.82
CA SER A 45 16.31 -17.87 18.95
C SER A 45 14.81 -18.15 19.10
N SER A 46 14.38 -19.39 18.83
CA SER A 46 12.98 -19.82 18.99
C SER A 46 12.40 -19.33 20.33
N SER A 47 11.46 -18.38 20.26
CA SER A 47 10.95 -17.64 21.42
C SER A 47 9.67 -16.88 21.07
N ARG A 48 8.86 -16.58 22.08
CA ARG A 48 7.66 -15.74 21.95
C ARG A 48 7.93 -14.39 22.62
N VAL A 49 7.91 -13.32 21.85
CA VAL A 49 8.29 -11.98 22.34
C VAL A 49 7.21 -10.96 22.01
N ARG A 50 6.78 -10.18 23.01
CA ARG A 50 5.95 -9.00 22.78
C ARG A 50 6.83 -7.88 22.22
N ILE A 51 6.54 -7.47 20.99
CA ILE A 51 7.33 -6.48 20.26
C ILE A 51 6.79 -5.05 20.42
N ALA A 52 5.50 -4.90 20.75
CA ALA A 52 4.86 -3.61 20.94
C ALA A 52 3.51 -3.77 21.69
N GLN A 53 2.95 -2.65 22.12
CA GLN A 53 1.57 -2.52 22.57
C GLN A 53 0.94 -1.35 21.83
N LEU A 54 -0.22 -1.57 21.21
CA LEU A 54 -0.94 -0.59 20.42
C LEU A 54 -2.10 -0.03 21.25
N GLY A 55 -2.10 1.26 21.53
CA GLY A 55 -3.26 2.00 22.03
C GLY A 55 -3.82 2.90 20.94
N LEU A 56 -5.15 3.01 20.85
CA LEU A 56 -5.81 3.92 19.92
C LEU A 56 -6.72 4.88 20.68
N THR A 57 -6.41 6.17 20.62
CA THR A 57 -7.28 7.23 21.13
C THR A 57 -7.96 7.94 19.98
N TYR A 58 -9.22 8.32 20.15
CA TYR A 58 -9.99 9.05 19.15
C TYR A 58 -10.82 10.18 19.76
N ASP A 59 -11.18 11.13 18.92
CA ASP A 59 -12.12 12.20 19.20
C ASP A 59 -13.25 12.12 18.16
N ILE A 60 -14.50 12.24 18.60
CA ILE A 60 -15.68 12.33 17.71
C ILE A 60 -16.17 13.78 17.71
N PRO A 61 -15.82 14.56 16.66
CA PRO A 61 -16.29 15.92 16.50
C PRO A 61 -17.82 15.98 16.50
N GLY A 62 -18.38 17.00 17.16
CA GLY A 62 -19.83 17.19 17.24
C GLY A 62 -20.54 16.35 18.31
N GLN A 63 -19.86 15.35 18.91
CA GLN A 63 -20.36 14.60 20.06
C GLN A 63 -19.61 14.93 21.36
N ASN A 64 -18.56 15.77 21.31
CA ASN A 64 -17.66 16.06 22.44
C ASN A 64 -17.17 14.81 23.18
N ARG A 65 -17.00 13.71 22.42
CA ARG A 65 -16.65 12.41 22.97
C ARG A 65 -15.23 12.08 22.57
N ARG A 66 -14.36 12.03 23.57
CA ARG A 66 -13.03 11.43 23.47
C ARG A 66 -13.08 10.01 24.00
N GLY A 67 -12.40 9.09 23.33
CA GLY A 67 -12.35 7.70 23.72
C GLY A 67 -10.96 7.10 23.52
N GLU A 68 -10.75 5.96 24.17
CA GLU A 68 -9.58 5.12 24.02
C GLU A 68 -10.05 3.67 23.82
N LEU A 69 -9.46 2.98 22.85
CA LEU A 69 -9.63 1.55 22.71
C LEU A 69 -8.63 0.82 23.61
N PRO A 70 -9.03 -0.31 24.23
CA PRO A 70 -8.14 -1.10 25.07
C PRO A 70 -6.82 -1.42 24.35
N PRO A 71 -5.65 -1.22 25.00
CA PRO A 71 -4.38 -1.50 24.38
C PRO A 71 -4.22 -2.98 23.99
N GLN A 72 -3.75 -3.24 22.77
CA GLN A 72 -3.52 -4.59 22.25
C GLN A 72 -2.03 -4.93 22.22
N ASN A 73 -1.65 -6.11 22.72
CA ASN A 73 -0.27 -6.57 22.65
C ASN A 73 0.03 -7.15 21.27
N LEU A 74 1.13 -6.70 20.65
CA LEU A 74 1.67 -7.29 19.43
C LEU A 74 2.79 -8.25 19.79
N VAL A 75 2.62 -9.52 19.42
CA VAL A 75 3.51 -10.62 19.80
C VAL A 75 3.99 -11.35 18.56
N VAL A 76 5.29 -11.62 18.50
CA VAL A 76 5.91 -12.42 17.44
C VAL A 76 6.40 -13.73 18.03
N GLN A 77 6.14 -14.82 17.31
CA GLN A 77 6.66 -16.15 17.62
C GLN A 77 7.78 -16.47 16.63
N PHE A 78 9.01 -16.57 17.14
CA PHE A 78 10.15 -17.10 16.39
C PHE A 78 10.11 -18.62 16.49
N VAL A 79 10.25 -19.30 15.35
CA VAL A 79 10.24 -20.75 15.23
C VAL A 79 11.56 -21.20 14.60
N ALA A 80 12.13 -22.31 15.06
CA ALA A 80 13.36 -22.87 14.50
C ALA A 80 13.09 -23.72 13.24
N GLY A 81 13.98 -23.65 12.26
CA GLY A 81 13.93 -24.44 11.02
C GLY A 81 13.07 -23.82 9.91
N GLN A 82 13.18 -24.37 8.68
CA GLN A 82 12.42 -23.91 7.51
C GLN A 82 10.99 -24.47 7.45
N SER A 83 10.64 -25.43 8.31
CA SER A 83 9.36 -26.14 8.30
C SER A 83 8.17 -25.30 8.79
N GLY A 84 8.42 -24.07 9.25
CA GLY A 84 7.41 -23.11 9.70
C GLY A 84 7.45 -21.81 8.90
N ALA A 85 7.60 -21.91 7.57
CA ALA A 85 7.53 -20.73 6.70
C ALA A 85 6.27 -19.92 7.03
N ALA A 86 6.45 -18.68 7.48
CA ALA A 86 5.34 -17.82 7.83
C ALA A 86 4.41 -17.69 6.63
N GLN A 87 3.16 -18.14 6.77
CA GLN A 87 2.15 -17.89 5.76
C GLN A 87 1.90 -16.39 5.74
N VAL A 88 2.18 -15.78 4.59
CA VAL A 88 1.86 -14.38 4.36
C VAL A 88 0.34 -14.27 4.30
N ASP A 89 -0.22 -13.39 5.12
CA ASP A 89 -1.64 -13.05 5.05
C ASP A 89 -1.93 -12.37 3.69
N PRO A 90 -2.81 -12.96 2.85
CA PRO A 90 -3.09 -12.42 1.52
C PRO A 90 -3.66 -10.99 1.56
N GLU A 91 -4.54 -10.70 2.52
CA GLU A 91 -5.18 -9.39 2.65
C GLU A 91 -4.13 -8.31 2.96
N VAL A 92 -3.27 -8.58 3.94
CA VAL A 92 -2.16 -7.69 4.30
C VAL A 92 -1.24 -7.49 3.10
N MET A 93 -0.92 -8.56 2.38
CA MET A 93 -0.09 -8.49 1.18
C MET A 93 -0.73 -7.64 0.08
N GLY A 94 -2.05 -7.71 -0.10
CA GLY A 94 -2.79 -6.86 -1.03
C GLY A 94 -2.62 -5.36 -0.71
N TYR A 95 -2.80 -4.97 0.55
CA TYR A 95 -2.61 -3.59 0.98
C TYR A 95 -1.15 -3.12 0.86
N VAL A 96 -0.19 -4.00 1.15
CA VAL A 96 1.24 -3.71 0.94
C VAL A 96 1.55 -3.49 -0.54
N GLN A 97 1.04 -4.34 -1.43
CA GLN A 97 1.21 -4.18 -2.87
C GLN A 97 0.60 -2.86 -3.38
N GLN A 98 -0.58 -2.48 -2.87
CA GLN A 98 -1.18 -1.18 -3.16
C GLN A 98 -0.29 -0.01 -2.73
N CYS A 99 0.34 -0.11 -1.55
CA CYS A 99 1.29 0.90 -1.10
C CYS A 99 2.54 0.99 -2.00
N ASN A 100 3.04 -0.15 -2.46
CA ASN A 100 4.21 -0.25 -3.33
C ASN A 100 3.95 0.35 -4.72
N ILE A 101 2.75 0.16 -5.28
CA ILE A 101 2.35 0.76 -6.57
C ILE A 101 2.50 2.29 -6.53
N SER A 102 2.07 2.92 -5.44
CA SER A 102 2.19 4.37 -5.28
C SER A 102 3.62 4.88 -5.14
N GLN A 103 4.48 4.11 -4.48
CA GLN A 103 5.92 4.40 -4.44
C GLN A 103 6.54 4.31 -5.85
N LEU A 104 6.20 3.27 -6.61
CA LEU A 104 6.65 3.11 -8.00
C LEU A 104 6.18 4.26 -8.90
N VAL A 105 4.92 4.69 -8.79
CA VAL A 105 4.39 5.84 -9.53
C VAL A 105 5.09 7.14 -9.12
N THR A 106 5.33 7.34 -7.83
CA THR A 106 6.06 8.51 -7.33
C THR A 106 7.49 8.55 -7.86
N GLN A 107 8.18 7.40 -7.92
CA GLN A 107 9.52 7.31 -8.48
C GLN A 107 9.51 7.52 -10.00
N ALA A 108 8.59 6.88 -10.73
CA ALA A 108 8.46 7.02 -12.18
C ALA A 108 8.26 8.48 -12.59
N THR A 109 7.38 9.19 -11.89
CA THR A 109 7.11 10.61 -12.14
C THR A 109 8.28 11.52 -11.80
N ARG A 110 9.14 11.13 -10.86
CA ARG A 110 10.35 11.87 -10.51
C ARG A 110 11.42 11.74 -11.60
N VAL A 111 11.60 10.54 -12.14
CA VAL A 111 12.67 10.26 -13.12
C VAL A 111 12.23 10.46 -14.57
N ALA A 112 10.94 10.64 -14.86
CA ALA A 112 10.40 10.74 -16.22
C ALA A 112 11.05 11.83 -17.09
N ASP A 113 11.47 12.94 -16.50
CA ASP A 113 12.08 14.04 -17.27
C ASP A 113 13.55 13.77 -17.61
N SER A 114 14.26 13.01 -16.77
CA SER A 114 15.69 12.72 -16.93
C SER A 114 15.98 11.36 -17.57
N ASN A 115 15.14 10.37 -17.30
CA ASN A 115 15.25 8.99 -17.77
C ASN A 115 13.87 8.40 -18.11
N PRO A 116 13.32 8.72 -19.30
CA PRO A 116 12.02 8.21 -19.74
C PRO A 116 11.93 6.68 -19.80
N GLU A 117 13.03 6.00 -20.10
CA GLU A 117 13.08 4.53 -20.19
C GLU A 117 12.91 3.89 -18.81
N GLU A 118 13.59 4.41 -17.79
CA GLU A 118 13.44 3.96 -16.40
C GLU A 118 12.03 4.26 -15.87
N ALA A 119 11.48 5.44 -16.16
CA ALA A 119 10.10 5.76 -15.82
C ALA A 119 9.12 4.76 -16.46
N GLY A 120 9.35 4.35 -17.71
CA GLY A 120 8.55 3.35 -18.40
C GLY A 120 8.57 1.99 -17.69
N LYS A 121 9.75 1.52 -17.27
CA LYS A 121 9.91 0.25 -16.52
C LYS A 121 9.19 0.28 -15.17
N LEU A 122 9.28 1.41 -14.47
CA LEU A 122 8.60 1.61 -13.19
C LEU A 122 7.07 1.62 -13.36
N LEU A 123 6.56 2.32 -14.37
CA LEU A 123 5.12 2.33 -14.68
C LEU A 123 4.62 0.94 -15.12
N ASP A 124 5.39 0.19 -15.89
CA ASP A 124 5.02 -1.18 -16.28
C ASP A 124 4.97 -2.14 -15.09
N THR A 125 5.94 -2.00 -14.18
CA THR A 125 5.93 -2.76 -12.93
C THR A 125 4.71 -2.42 -12.08
N ALA A 126 4.42 -1.12 -11.91
CA ALA A 126 3.21 -0.66 -11.22
C ALA A 126 1.93 -1.20 -11.89
N ARG A 127 1.88 -1.22 -13.24
CA ARG A 127 0.74 -1.73 -14.01
C ARG A 127 0.50 -3.21 -13.73
N ARG A 128 1.54 -4.05 -13.84
CA ARG A 128 1.41 -5.50 -13.59
C ARG A 128 0.94 -5.80 -12.17
N MET A 129 1.47 -5.08 -11.18
CA MET A 129 1.00 -5.20 -9.80
C MET A 129 -0.47 -4.78 -9.65
N THR A 130 -0.86 -3.69 -10.31
CA THR A 130 -2.24 -3.17 -10.29
C THR A 130 -3.24 -4.16 -10.89
N VAL A 131 -2.87 -4.86 -11.97
CA VAL A 131 -3.66 -5.95 -12.55
C VAL A 131 -3.83 -7.09 -11.54
N ARG A 132 -2.73 -7.53 -10.91
CA ARG A 132 -2.76 -8.64 -9.94
C ARG A 132 -3.68 -8.36 -8.75
N ILE A 133 -3.73 -7.11 -8.27
CA ILE A 133 -4.62 -6.73 -7.17
C ILE A 133 -6.04 -6.37 -7.63
N GLY A 134 -6.33 -6.37 -8.93
CA GLY A 134 -7.68 -6.10 -9.46
C GLY A 134 -8.13 -4.63 -9.38
N ASN A 135 -7.20 -3.67 -9.30
CA ASN A 135 -7.56 -2.24 -9.19
C ASN A 135 -7.71 -1.57 -10.57
N GLN A 136 -8.89 -1.71 -11.18
CA GLN A 136 -9.16 -1.20 -12.53
C GLN A 136 -9.02 0.32 -12.64
N ALA A 137 -9.50 1.07 -11.64
CA ALA A 137 -9.47 2.53 -11.67
C ALA A 137 -8.04 3.08 -11.70
N MET A 138 -7.11 2.41 -11.01
CA MET A 138 -5.69 2.73 -11.05
C MET A 138 -5.04 2.26 -12.36
N LEU A 139 -5.44 1.09 -12.88
CA LEU A 139 -4.94 0.53 -14.13
C LEU A 139 -5.15 1.50 -15.32
N ASP A 140 -6.35 2.08 -15.43
CA ASP A 140 -6.65 3.06 -16.49
C ASP A 140 -5.74 4.28 -16.42
N SER A 141 -5.41 4.71 -15.20
CA SER A 141 -4.54 5.88 -14.96
C SER A 141 -3.09 5.56 -15.38
N LEU A 142 -2.62 4.34 -15.13
CA LEU A 142 -1.29 3.88 -15.53
C LEU A 142 -1.17 3.71 -17.04
N ASN A 143 -2.20 3.14 -17.70
CA ASN A 143 -2.23 2.97 -19.15
C ASN A 143 -2.12 4.33 -19.87
N GLN A 144 -2.87 5.34 -19.40
CA GLN A 144 -2.78 6.70 -19.95
C GLN A 144 -1.36 7.28 -19.85
N ALA A 145 -0.71 7.14 -18.70
CA ALA A 145 0.64 7.65 -18.49
C ALA A 145 1.70 6.91 -19.31
N GLN A 146 1.56 5.58 -19.46
CA GLN A 146 2.45 4.81 -20.32
C GLN A 146 2.31 5.19 -21.79
N ASP A 147 1.09 5.37 -22.27
CA ASP A 147 0.84 5.79 -23.65
C ASP A 147 1.43 7.16 -23.96
N GLU A 148 1.28 8.11 -23.04
CA GLU A 148 1.86 9.44 -23.18
C GLU A 148 3.39 9.38 -23.16
N LEU A 149 3.98 8.66 -22.20
CA LEU A 149 5.42 8.48 -22.09
C LEU A 149 6.01 7.83 -23.35
N ARG A 150 5.32 6.82 -23.90
CA ARG A 150 5.72 6.15 -25.14
C ARG A 150 5.68 7.08 -26.34
N LYS A 151 4.63 7.90 -26.48
CA LYS A 151 4.44 8.80 -27.63
C LYS A 151 5.32 10.03 -27.58
N THR A 152 5.52 10.61 -26.39
CA THR A 152 6.13 11.94 -26.22
C THR A 152 7.49 11.91 -25.55
N ARG A 153 7.91 10.75 -25.02
CA ARG A 153 9.07 10.60 -24.13
C ARG A 153 9.02 11.48 -22.88
N LYS A 154 7.84 11.97 -22.50
CA LYS A 154 7.60 12.83 -21.34
C LYS A 154 6.28 12.45 -20.66
N ILE A 155 6.12 12.87 -19.41
CA ILE A 155 4.84 12.83 -18.70
C ILE A 155 4.45 14.27 -18.38
N SER A 156 3.36 14.76 -18.98
CA SER A 156 2.83 16.09 -18.73
C SER A 156 2.50 16.29 -17.25
N SER A 157 2.48 17.56 -16.83
CA SER A 157 2.11 17.93 -15.47
C SER A 157 0.70 17.44 -15.09
N GLY A 158 -0.24 17.50 -16.03
CA GLY A 158 -1.60 16.99 -15.86
C GLY A 158 -1.62 15.51 -15.57
N THR A 159 -1.01 14.69 -16.43
CA THR A 159 -0.95 13.24 -16.26
C THR A 159 -0.19 12.85 -15.00
N ARG A 160 0.94 13.53 -14.70
CA ARG A 160 1.70 13.34 -13.46
C ARG A 160 0.82 13.53 -12.23
N LYS A 161 -0.01 14.58 -12.22
CA LYS A 161 -0.95 14.85 -11.14
C LYS A 161 -2.03 13.77 -11.06
N THR A 162 -2.63 13.40 -12.19
CA THR A 162 -3.68 12.38 -12.27
C THR A 162 -3.20 11.04 -11.74
N ILE A 163 -2.04 10.55 -12.17
CA ILE A 163 -1.53 9.24 -11.72
C ILE A 163 -1.07 9.27 -10.26
N LYS A 164 -0.50 10.38 -9.79
CA LYS A 164 -0.12 10.52 -8.38
C LYS A 164 -1.34 10.56 -7.48
N MET A 165 -2.37 11.31 -7.85
CA MET A 165 -3.64 11.33 -7.13
C MET A 165 -4.33 9.97 -7.20
N GLY A 166 -4.35 9.32 -8.36
CA GLY A 166 -4.90 7.97 -8.53
C GLY A 166 -4.21 6.95 -7.64
N SER A 167 -2.87 6.95 -7.61
CA SER A 167 -2.09 6.02 -6.80
C SER A 167 -2.32 6.12 -5.29
N LYS A 168 -2.80 7.28 -4.83
CA LYS A 168 -3.12 7.52 -3.42
C LYS A 168 -4.61 7.43 -3.11
N GLY A 169 -5.47 7.86 -4.02
CA GLY A 169 -6.90 8.03 -3.76
C GLY A 169 -7.79 6.93 -4.36
N LYS A 170 -7.32 6.19 -5.36
CA LYS A 170 -8.05 5.06 -5.96
C LYS A 170 -7.59 3.77 -5.31
N THR A 171 -7.67 3.68 -3.99
CA THR A 171 -7.39 2.42 -3.30
C THR A 171 -8.63 1.53 -3.33
N ILE A 172 -8.43 0.21 -3.30
CA ILE A 172 -9.51 -0.75 -3.15
C ILE A 172 -9.36 -1.47 -1.81
N LYS A 173 -10.50 -1.93 -1.30
CA LYS A 173 -10.56 -2.80 -0.13
C LYS A 173 -10.07 -4.18 -0.53
N MET A 174 -9.14 -4.73 0.25
CA MET A 174 -8.70 -6.12 0.09
C MET A 174 -9.66 -6.98 0.90
N SER A 175 -10.50 -7.74 0.21
CA SER A 175 -11.30 -8.80 0.83
C SER A 175 -10.45 -10.08 0.75
N GLY A 176 -10.48 -10.94 1.77
CA GLY A 176 -9.68 -12.17 1.86
C GLY A 176 -9.80 -13.21 0.71
N ASP A 177 -10.56 -12.91 -0.35
CA ASP A 177 -10.62 -13.67 -1.59
C ASP A 177 -9.74 -13.02 -2.67
N ILE A 178 -8.42 -13.17 -2.57
CA ILE A 178 -7.49 -12.91 -3.70
C ILE A 178 -7.53 -14.07 -4.73
N ASN A 179 -8.43 -15.04 -4.55
CA ASN A 179 -8.64 -16.18 -5.45
C ASN A 179 -9.60 -15.92 -6.61
N THR A 180 -10.16 -14.72 -6.76
CA THR A 180 -10.67 -14.28 -8.07
C THR A 180 -9.49 -13.86 -8.94
N GLU A 181 -8.63 -14.86 -9.23
CA GLU A 181 -7.57 -14.78 -10.22
C GLU A 181 -8.19 -14.29 -11.54
N LEU A 182 -7.72 -13.14 -12.02
CA LEU A 182 -7.70 -12.94 -13.46
C LEU A 182 -6.91 -14.11 -14.03
N SER A 183 -7.52 -14.92 -14.88
CA SER A 183 -6.85 -16.09 -15.46
C SER A 183 -5.56 -15.64 -16.17
N GLU A 184 -4.56 -16.50 -16.26
CA GLU A 184 -3.32 -16.18 -17.00
C GLU A 184 -3.61 -15.72 -18.45
N GLU A 185 -4.71 -16.19 -19.04
CA GLU A 185 -5.22 -15.74 -20.32
C GLU A 185 -5.73 -14.28 -20.30
N GLN A 186 -6.41 -13.85 -19.24
CA GLN A 186 -6.83 -12.46 -19.06
C GLN A 186 -5.62 -11.54 -18.84
N ILE A 187 -4.61 -12.00 -18.08
CA ILE A 187 -3.34 -11.28 -17.90
C ILE A 187 -2.60 -11.15 -19.24
N ARG A 188 -2.59 -12.21 -20.05
CA ARG A 188 -1.95 -12.24 -21.37
C ARG A 188 -2.63 -11.30 -22.36
N ASN A 189 -3.96 -11.30 -22.40
CA ASN A 189 -4.75 -10.39 -23.24
C ASN A 189 -4.57 -8.92 -22.82
N LEU A 190 -4.45 -8.63 -21.52
CA LEU A 190 -4.20 -7.28 -21.00
C LEU A 190 -2.73 -6.84 -21.15
N SER A 191 -1.79 -7.78 -21.17
CA SER A 191 -0.35 -7.51 -21.28
C SER A 191 0.16 -7.44 -22.72
N GLY A 192 -0.62 -7.91 -23.72
CA GLY A 192 -0.26 -7.83 -25.14
C GLY A 192 0.93 -8.69 -25.54
N THR A 193 1.17 -9.80 -24.84
CA THR A 193 2.23 -10.79 -25.13
C THR A 193 1.66 -12.11 -25.64
#